data_AF-A0A2E6HXZ6-F1
#
_entry.id   AF-A0A2E6HXZ6-F1
#
_cell.length_a   1.000
_cell.length_b   1.000
_cell.length_c   1.000
_cell.angle_alpha   90.00
_cell.angle_beta   90.00
_cell.angle_gamma   90.00
#
_symmetry.space_group_name_H-M   'P 1'
#
loop_
_entity.id
_entity.type
_entity.pdbx_description
1 polymer ?
#
loop_
_entity_poly.entity_id
_entity_poly.type
_entity_poly.pdbx_seq_one_letter_code
_entity_poly.pdbx_strand_id
1 'polypeptide(L)'
;MPAPMMTASTRSGSFVRGSASHGWFANRLPSTSQMGVRATVSANVTVVNERGIVPNICPRAHLHIRNTRTRPRSSAKKVSMNVRAARTSCLRRPASRLSPTRSRVKRPQRFSDLIFPPPLVLRPPRQNHKRERYCSEPERTQMIIDAHVYCFHPADHPAGHTTPEQHLAWLQVAVAGHHQPVVRLSDRTESDTSALAPAGRERINDLPDLKFRPDHERGRLVWTIDGEDYTKYWMPPDLRNLEFTPHSLIGEMDYAGVDVALLHTDPSLGRDSTFLARCVASYPDRLRAMAPVDEWRITGEPDAVIAELTESIETHGLHAIKFIPDTAYLDLGTAWDDGAYRPFWEVATSFGLPVFFTLGSGGSDNEIEGYLDQQRILMRWMERYPDTPCVLTHGFPYRSMREGRRIAVPNEAWTPFGNPNCHLEVCLPVRLGDWFDYPYRELHSTLEEMVERVGPNQLMWGTDMPFQNRFCTYRQSRDWIEKHCAFLDETSRLAIMGGTAARILDL
;
A
#
# COMPACT_ATOMS: atom_id res chain seq x y z
N MET A 1 -26.65 67.85 4.31
CA MET A 1 -27.63 68.21 5.35
C MET A 1 -28.84 67.31 5.21
N PRO A 2 -29.61 66.99 6.27
CA PRO A 2 -29.27 67.02 7.70
C PRO A 2 -29.55 65.66 8.41
N ALA A 3 -29.20 65.55 9.70
CA ALA A 3 -29.73 64.53 10.63
C ALA A 3 -31.01 65.08 11.35
N PRO A 4 -31.71 64.32 12.23
CA PRO A 4 -31.28 64.02 13.62
C PRO A 4 -31.55 62.54 14.05
N MET A 5 -31.43 62.03 15.30
CA MET A 5 -30.66 62.30 16.55
C MET A 5 -31.48 61.86 17.81
N MET A 6 -30.80 61.45 18.91
CA MET A 6 -31.32 61.08 20.27
C MET A 6 -32.00 59.69 20.35
N THR A 7 -32.10 58.93 21.47
CA THR A 7 -31.64 58.98 22.90
C THR A 7 -31.60 57.50 23.42
N ALA A 8 -31.07 57.04 24.56
CA ALA A 8 -30.45 57.56 25.81
C ALA A 8 -29.20 56.66 26.16
N SER A 9 -28.39 56.70 27.25
CA SER A 9 -28.47 57.05 28.69
C SER A 9 -29.19 55.99 29.58
N THR A 10 -28.61 55.41 30.66
CA THR A 10 -27.40 55.76 31.47
C THR A 10 -26.80 54.58 32.30
N ARG A 11 -25.49 54.68 32.66
CA ARG A 11 -24.76 54.42 33.95
C ARG A 11 -25.35 53.46 35.02
N SER A 12 -24.59 52.76 35.90
CA SER A 12 -23.14 52.66 36.24
C SER A 12 -22.92 51.43 37.17
N GLY A 13 -21.79 50.69 37.14
CA GLY A 13 -20.59 50.90 37.99
C GLY A 13 -20.64 50.13 39.35
N SER A 14 -19.58 49.77 40.08
CA SER A 14 -18.12 49.74 39.81
C SER A 14 -17.33 49.23 41.05
N PHE A 15 -16.18 48.55 40.85
CA PHE A 15 -15.01 48.45 41.78
C PHE A 15 -15.15 47.60 43.09
N VAL A 16 -14.11 47.01 43.74
CA VAL A 16 -12.72 46.62 43.34
C VAL A 16 -12.01 45.73 44.41
N ARG A 17 -10.98 44.93 44.03
CA ARG A 17 -9.91 44.26 44.85
C ARG A 17 -10.36 43.22 45.91
N GLY A 18 -9.52 42.25 46.34
CA GLY A 18 -8.17 41.85 45.91
C GLY A 18 -7.41 41.02 46.98
N SER A 19 -6.10 40.77 46.77
CA SER A 19 -5.13 40.07 47.64
C SER A 19 -5.15 38.52 47.65
N ALA A 20 -4.05 37.90 48.10
CA ALA A 20 -3.78 36.45 48.04
C ALA A 20 -2.74 36.01 49.09
N SER A 21 -2.77 34.73 49.53
CA SER A 21 -1.71 34.13 50.38
C SER A 21 -1.72 32.59 50.42
N HIS A 22 -0.51 32.03 50.52
CA HIS A 22 -0.05 30.70 51.01
C HIS A 22 -0.92 30.02 52.10
N GLY A 23 -0.88 28.69 52.38
CA GLY A 23 -0.10 27.56 51.82
C GLY A 23 0.19 26.45 52.89
N TRP A 24 0.59 25.22 52.48
CA TRP A 24 0.91 24.02 53.33
C TRP A 24 -0.29 23.38 54.09
N PHE A 25 -0.34 22.13 54.61
CA PHE A 25 0.47 20.87 54.68
C PHE A 25 -0.54 19.68 54.47
N ALA A 26 -0.32 18.63 53.64
CA ALA A 26 0.49 17.39 53.80
C ALA A 26 -0.15 16.15 54.52
N ASN A 27 -0.17 15.02 53.78
CA ASN A 27 -0.30 13.57 54.09
C ASN A 27 -0.51 13.02 55.53
N ARG A 28 -1.37 11.99 55.66
CA ARG A 28 -1.02 10.62 56.17
C ARG A 28 -2.14 9.56 55.98
N LEU A 29 -1.75 8.29 56.02
CA LEU A 29 -2.60 7.07 56.03
C LEU A 29 -2.72 6.50 57.48
N PRO A 30 -3.18 5.25 57.72
CA PRO A 30 -4.56 4.87 57.99
C PRO A 30 -4.76 4.26 59.42
N SER A 31 -5.95 3.75 59.74
CA SER A 31 -6.19 3.01 60.99
C SER A 31 -7.12 1.79 60.81
N THR A 32 -7.02 0.81 61.72
CA THR A 32 -7.69 -0.51 61.65
C THR A 32 -8.28 -0.92 63.01
N SER A 33 -9.07 -2.00 63.01
CA SER A 33 -9.63 -2.74 64.18
C SER A 33 -10.94 -2.14 64.79
N GLN A 34 -11.77 -2.87 65.55
CA GLN A 34 -11.51 -4.11 66.33
C GLN A 34 -12.79 -4.95 66.64
N MET A 35 -12.62 -6.27 66.87
CA MET A 35 -13.60 -7.26 67.42
C MET A 35 -14.87 -7.53 66.57
N GLY A 36 -15.55 -8.69 66.60
CA GLY A 36 -15.43 -10.01 67.27
C GLY A 36 -16.51 -10.97 66.67
N VAL A 37 -16.85 -12.19 67.12
CA VAL A 37 -16.44 -13.12 68.22
C VAL A 37 -16.63 -14.59 67.70
N ARG A 38 -16.36 -15.64 68.49
CA ARG A 38 -16.39 -17.09 68.11
C ARG A 38 -17.77 -17.77 68.19
N ALA A 39 -17.96 -18.84 67.39
CA ALA A 39 -18.58 -20.11 67.79
C ALA A 39 -18.08 -21.28 66.89
N THR A 40 -18.18 -22.54 67.36
CA THR A 40 -17.52 -23.71 66.72
C THR A 40 -18.46 -24.91 66.56
N VAL A 41 -18.39 -25.62 65.43
CA VAL A 41 -18.75 -27.05 65.30
C VAL A 41 -17.77 -27.71 64.32
N SER A 42 -17.39 -28.97 64.56
CA SER A 42 -16.67 -29.82 63.60
C SER A 42 -17.32 -31.20 63.51
N ALA A 43 -17.26 -31.82 62.34
CA ALA A 43 -17.52 -33.25 62.16
C ALA A 43 -16.73 -33.78 60.95
N ASN A 44 -15.89 -34.79 61.18
CA ASN A 44 -15.26 -35.58 60.13
C ASN A 44 -16.11 -36.83 59.84
N VAL A 45 -16.13 -37.30 58.60
CA VAL A 45 -16.35 -38.72 58.28
C VAL A 45 -15.36 -39.14 57.19
N THR A 46 -14.60 -40.20 57.46
CA THR A 46 -13.61 -40.79 56.53
C THR A 46 -13.68 -42.31 56.63
N VAL A 47 -14.05 -43.00 55.56
CA VAL A 47 -14.07 -44.47 55.43
C VAL A 47 -13.49 -44.86 54.06
N VAL A 48 -12.82 -46.02 53.96
CA VAL A 48 -11.63 -46.18 53.11
C VAL A 48 -11.49 -47.61 52.55
N ASN A 49 -11.04 -47.72 51.28
CA ASN A 49 -10.52 -48.93 50.60
C ASN A 49 -11.55 -50.06 50.30
N GLU A 50 -11.27 -51.12 49.52
CA GLU A 50 -10.04 -51.86 49.10
C GLU A 50 -10.07 -52.26 47.60
N ARG A 51 -9.00 -52.59 46.83
CA ARG A 51 -7.51 -52.80 46.96
C ARG A 51 -6.85 -52.24 45.65
N GLY A 52 -5.56 -52.27 45.31
CA GLY A 52 -4.32 -52.92 45.84
C GLY A 52 -3.70 -53.91 44.82
N ILE A 53 -2.38 -54.09 44.63
CA ILE A 53 -1.19 -53.43 45.24
C ILE A 53 0.12 -53.75 44.44
N VAL A 54 0.89 -52.73 43.99
CA VAL A 54 2.40 -52.67 43.95
C VAL A 54 3.11 -53.63 42.91
N PRO A 55 4.42 -53.52 42.51
CA PRO A 55 5.04 -52.47 41.66
C PRO A 55 6.10 -52.95 40.61
N ASN A 56 6.87 -51.99 40.04
CA ASN A 56 8.35 -51.96 39.86
C ASN A 56 9.10 -52.22 38.52
N ILE A 57 10.13 -51.36 38.34
CA ILE A 57 11.48 -51.56 37.77
C ILE A 57 11.66 -51.66 36.24
N CYS A 58 12.58 -50.81 35.75
CA CYS A 58 13.32 -50.90 34.49
C CYS A 58 14.82 -50.96 34.84
N PRO A 59 15.67 -51.76 34.15
CA PRO A 59 16.69 -51.11 33.29
C PRO A 59 17.27 -51.92 32.10
N ARG A 60 17.75 -51.18 31.08
CA ARG A 60 18.97 -51.38 30.26
C ARG A 60 19.29 -52.73 29.54
N ALA A 61 19.20 -52.65 28.20
CA ALA A 61 20.29 -52.72 27.20
C ALA A 61 21.22 -53.96 27.04
N HIS A 62 21.36 -54.42 25.78
CA HIS A 62 22.56 -54.92 25.06
C HIS A 62 22.20 -54.93 23.54
N LEU A 63 22.99 -54.57 22.50
CA LEU A 63 24.41 -54.31 22.22
C LEU A 63 25.31 -55.54 21.91
N HIS A 64 25.49 -55.85 20.62
CA HIS A 64 26.63 -56.59 20.02
C HIS A 64 26.72 -56.34 18.48
N ILE A 65 27.85 -56.59 17.77
CA ILE A 65 29.16 -55.89 17.87
C ILE A 65 30.02 -56.05 16.58
N ARG A 66 30.69 -54.95 16.17
CA ARG A 66 31.94 -54.78 15.36
C ARG A 66 32.29 -55.68 14.15
N ASN A 67 32.73 -55.02 13.07
CA ASN A 67 34.17 -54.97 12.69
C ASN A 67 34.47 -53.67 11.89
N THR A 68 35.30 -52.74 12.40
CA THR A 68 36.75 -52.51 12.12
C THR A 68 37.12 -52.46 10.61
N ARG A 69 37.88 -51.46 10.10
CA ARG A 69 39.22 -51.01 10.56
C ARG A 69 39.58 -49.52 10.28
N THR A 70 40.33 -48.95 11.23
CA THR A 70 41.45 -47.95 11.16
C THR A 70 41.45 -46.72 10.22
N ARG A 71 41.65 -45.54 10.85
CA ARG A 71 42.18 -44.26 10.30
C ARG A 71 43.70 -44.34 10.00
N PRO A 72 44.28 -43.40 9.21
CA PRO A 72 44.96 -42.22 9.81
C PRO A 72 44.66 -40.86 9.13
N ARG A 73 45.32 -39.79 9.60
CA ARG A 73 45.10 -38.35 9.27
C ARG A 73 45.91 -37.87 8.06
N SER A 74 45.49 -36.78 7.41
CA SER A 74 46.40 -35.63 7.12
C SER A 74 45.67 -34.32 6.73
N SER A 75 46.33 -33.19 7.04
CA SER A 75 46.20 -31.81 6.53
C SER A 75 44.88 -31.31 5.88
N ALA A 76 44.27 -30.30 6.51
CA ALA A 76 43.46 -29.31 5.81
C ALA A 76 44.34 -28.33 5.02
N LYS A 77 43.86 -27.81 3.88
CA LYS A 77 44.45 -26.66 3.18
C LYS A 77 43.49 -25.48 3.23
N LYS A 78 43.94 -24.35 3.80
CA LYS A 78 43.29 -23.04 3.61
C LYS A 78 43.55 -22.57 2.19
N VAL A 79 42.54 -22.03 1.51
CA VAL A 79 42.72 -21.24 0.29
C VAL A 79 42.72 -19.77 0.69
N SER A 80 43.87 -19.12 0.62
CA SER A 80 44.03 -17.69 0.86
C SER A 80 44.37 -16.98 -0.45
N MET A 81 43.44 -16.17 -0.97
CA MET A 81 43.74 -15.27 -2.08
C MET A 81 44.61 -14.11 -1.59
N ASN A 82 45.82 -14.00 -2.12
CA ASN A 82 46.74 -12.92 -1.80
C ASN A 82 46.45 -11.67 -2.64
N VAL A 83 46.11 -10.56 -1.98
CA VAL A 83 46.10 -9.24 -2.59
C VAL A 83 47.54 -8.81 -2.87
N ARG A 84 47.92 -8.66 -4.14
CA ARG A 84 49.22 -8.09 -4.54
C ARG A 84 49.11 -6.56 -4.63
N ALA A 85 49.61 -5.86 -3.61
CA ALA A 85 49.90 -4.43 -3.71
C ALA A 85 51.12 -4.18 -4.62
N ALA A 86 51.08 -3.13 -5.43
CA ALA A 86 52.15 -2.77 -6.36
C ALA A 86 52.76 -1.38 -6.06
N ARG A 87 53.99 -1.39 -5.54
CA ARG A 87 54.99 -0.31 -5.52
C ARG A 87 56.37 -1.01 -5.66
N THR A 88 57.44 -0.44 -6.20
CA THR A 88 57.82 0.95 -6.49
C THR A 88 58.85 0.94 -7.66
N SER A 89 59.11 2.00 -8.41
CA SER A 89 60.12 3.03 -8.08
C SER A 89 60.52 3.86 -9.32
N CYS A 90 61.45 4.83 -9.14
CA CYS A 90 62.08 5.72 -10.13
C CYS A 90 61.23 6.95 -10.57
N LEU A 91 61.76 8.19 -10.63
CA LEU A 91 63.11 8.70 -10.29
C LEU A 91 63.06 10.14 -9.70
N ARG A 92 64.21 10.83 -9.60
CA ARG A 92 64.48 11.97 -8.67
C ARG A 92 63.95 13.37 -9.08
N ARG A 93 63.76 14.21 -8.05
CA ARG A 93 63.64 15.70 -8.00
C ARG A 93 64.90 16.42 -8.56
N PRO A 94 64.90 17.76 -8.87
CA PRO A 94 64.39 18.88 -8.04
C PRO A 94 63.69 20.05 -8.80
N ALA A 95 63.60 21.24 -8.19
CA ALA A 95 62.78 22.38 -8.65
C ALA A 95 63.44 23.77 -8.46
N SER A 96 63.09 24.72 -9.34
CA SER A 96 63.31 26.18 -9.23
C SER A 96 62.33 26.92 -10.17
N ARG A 97 61.45 27.81 -9.66
CA ARG A 97 61.60 29.29 -9.61
C ARG A 97 61.91 29.99 -10.95
N LEU A 98 60.90 30.62 -11.56
CA LEU A 98 60.77 32.10 -11.77
C LEU A 98 59.58 32.47 -12.67
N SER A 99 59.17 33.75 -12.63
CA SER A 99 58.05 34.37 -13.38
C SER A 99 58.57 35.62 -14.13
N PRO A 100 57.73 36.47 -14.77
CA PRO A 100 56.54 36.25 -15.63
C PRO A 100 56.64 37.01 -16.98
N THR A 101 55.80 36.69 -17.98
CA THR A 101 55.61 37.55 -19.18
C THR A 101 54.15 37.73 -19.57
N ARG A 102 53.80 38.96 -19.98
CA ARG A 102 52.44 39.40 -20.38
C ARG A 102 52.08 38.96 -21.81
N SER A 103 50.80 38.68 -22.08
CA SER A 103 50.08 39.37 -23.18
C SER A 103 48.55 39.20 -23.19
N ARG A 104 47.85 40.34 -23.16
CA ARG A 104 46.55 40.67 -23.81
C ARG A 104 45.39 39.65 -23.83
N VAL A 105 44.30 40.07 -23.18
CA VAL A 105 42.91 39.66 -23.43
C VAL A 105 42.50 39.87 -24.91
N LYS A 106 41.72 38.93 -25.46
CA LYS A 106 40.78 39.14 -26.58
C LYS A 106 39.45 38.44 -26.29
N ARG A 107 38.36 38.96 -26.87
CA ARG A 107 36.98 38.42 -26.74
C ARG A 107 36.81 37.10 -27.53
N PRO A 108 35.84 36.24 -27.16
CA PRO A 108 35.56 35.00 -27.89
C PRO A 108 35.05 35.26 -29.31
N GLN A 109 35.43 34.38 -30.25
CA GLN A 109 34.82 34.29 -31.57
C GLN A 109 33.67 33.28 -31.55
N ARG A 110 32.68 33.47 -32.44
CA ARG A 110 31.55 32.55 -32.60
C ARG A 110 32.01 31.31 -33.36
N PHE A 111 31.68 30.12 -32.86
CA PHE A 111 31.67 28.89 -33.65
C PHE A 111 30.29 28.71 -34.30
N SER A 112 30.12 29.33 -35.46
CA SER A 112 29.23 28.82 -36.50
C SER A 112 30.09 27.97 -37.43
N ASP A 113 29.80 26.67 -37.53
CA ASP A 113 30.01 25.78 -38.69
C ASP A 113 29.96 24.31 -38.23
N LEU A 114 28.75 23.78 -38.12
CA LEU A 114 28.48 22.34 -38.14
C LEU A 114 27.51 22.07 -39.31
N ILE A 115 28.02 21.43 -40.36
CA ILE A 115 27.29 21.21 -41.60
C ILE A 115 26.40 19.98 -41.44
N PHE A 116 25.09 20.20 -41.36
CA PHE A 116 24.09 19.14 -41.50
C PHE A 116 23.87 18.80 -42.99
N PRO A 117 23.70 17.51 -43.35
CA PRO A 117 23.30 17.13 -44.70
C PRO A 117 21.85 17.54 -44.99
N PRO A 118 21.49 17.81 -46.27
CA PRO A 118 20.13 18.21 -46.65
C PRO A 118 19.11 17.07 -46.53
N PRO A 119 17.81 17.37 -46.31
CA PRO A 119 16.78 16.36 -46.15
C PRO A 119 16.47 15.58 -47.43
N LEU A 120 16.20 14.29 -47.29
CA LEU A 120 15.79 13.39 -48.37
C LEU A 120 14.34 13.67 -48.79
N VAL A 121 14.15 14.09 -50.04
CA VAL A 121 12.82 14.25 -50.66
C VAL A 121 12.28 12.88 -51.06
N LEU A 122 11.35 12.34 -50.27
CA LEU A 122 10.64 11.11 -50.59
C LEU A 122 9.71 11.33 -51.80
N ARG A 123 9.83 10.47 -52.82
CA ARG A 123 8.86 10.40 -53.93
C ARG A 123 7.71 9.46 -53.55
N PRO A 124 6.46 9.75 -53.95
CA PRO A 124 5.35 8.82 -53.73
C PRO A 124 5.56 7.52 -54.53
N PRO A 125 5.15 6.35 -53.99
CA PRO A 125 5.31 5.07 -54.66
C PRO A 125 4.35 4.95 -55.86
N ARG A 126 4.80 4.26 -56.92
CA ARG A 126 3.92 3.87 -58.03
C ARG A 126 2.96 2.78 -57.57
N GLN A 127 1.67 2.95 -57.84
CA GLN A 127 0.71 1.85 -57.73
C GLN A 127 1.07 0.74 -58.72
N ASN A 128 1.14 -0.50 -58.23
CA ASN A 128 1.25 -1.71 -59.05
C ASN A 128 0.38 -2.79 -58.41
N HIS A 129 -0.65 -3.26 -59.13
CA HIS A 129 -1.60 -4.24 -58.58
C HIS A 129 -1.03 -5.66 -58.64
N LYS A 130 -0.66 -6.20 -57.48
CA LYS A 130 -0.76 -7.63 -57.19
C LYS A 130 -1.23 -7.84 -55.75
N ARG A 131 -2.45 -8.36 -55.58
CA ARG A 131 -2.95 -8.88 -54.29
C ARG A 131 -2.50 -10.32 -54.12
N GLU A 132 -1.27 -10.53 -53.66
CA GLU A 132 -0.85 -11.82 -53.14
C GLU A 132 -1.30 -11.92 -51.67
N ARG A 133 -2.03 -12.98 -51.33
CA ARG A 133 -2.54 -13.21 -49.96
C ARG A 133 -1.40 -13.74 -49.11
N TYR A 134 -0.84 -12.88 -48.25
CA TYR A 134 0.02 -13.29 -47.16
C TYR A 134 -0.71 -13.18 -45.83
N CYS A 135 -0.48 -14.20 -45.00
CA CYS A 135 -0.81 -14.36 -43.58
C CYS A 135 -1.95 -13.49 -43.03
N SER A 136 -3.02 -14.15 -42.59
CA SER A 136 -3.85 -13.65 -41.49
C SER A 136 -2.95 -13.18 -40.35
N GLU A 137 -3.19 -11.97 -39.87
CA GLU A 137 -2.71 -11.56 -38.55
C GLU A 137 -3.22 -12.60 -37.52
N PRO A 138 -2.44 -12.95 -36.49
CA PRO A 138 -3.00 -13.69 -35.37
C PRO A 138 -4.09 -12.80 -34.75
N GLU A 139 -5.28 -13.37 -34.54
CA GLU A 139 -6.34 -12.69 -33.80
C GLU A 139 -5.76 -12.24 -32.44
N ARG A 140 -6.03 -10.99 -32.03
CA ARG A 140 -5.79 -10.54 -30.64
C ARG A 140 -6.84 -11.24 -29.75
N THR A 141 -6.58 -12.50 -29.42
CA THR A 141 -7.57 -13.40 -28.80
C THR A 141 -7.85 -13.14 -27.32
N GLN A 142 -7.09 -12.26 -26.65
CA GLN A 142 -7.32 -11.89 -25.26
C GLN A 142 -6.98 -10.41 -25.03
N MET A 143 -7.85 -9.70 -24.31
CA MET A 143 -7.54 -8.41 -23.70
C MET A 143 -6.84 -8.63 -22.35
N ILE A 144 -5.68 -8.00 -22.15
CA ILE A 144 -4.96 -8.05 -20.87
C ILE A 144 -5.35 -6.82 -20.05
N ILE A 145 -5.88 -7.02 -18.85
CA ILE A 145 -6.38 -5.94 -17.99
C ILE A 145 -5.66 -5.98 -16.65
N ASP A 146 -5.02 -4.88 -16.28
CA ASP A 146 -4.57 -4.65 -14.91
C ASP A 146 -5.72 -4.02 -14.10
N ALA A 147 -6.23 -4.80 -13.14
CA ALA A 147 -7.32 -4.36 -12.28
C ALA A 147 -6.94 -3.28 -11.27
N HIS A 148 -5.65 -3.01 -11.03
CA HIS A 148 -5.21 -2.16 -9.93
C HIS A 148 -3.95 -1.38 -10.31
N VAL A 149 -4.13 -0.15 -10.80
CA VAL A 149 -3.04 0.82 -10.95
C VAL A 149 -3.47 2.16 -10.37
N TYR A 150 -2.54 3.11 -10.23
CA TYR A 150 -2.85 4.49 -9.89
C TYR A 150 -2.38 5.46 -10.97
N CYS A 151 -2.96 6.65 -10.98
CA CYS A 151 -2.33 7.87 -11.44
C CYS A 151 -2.43 8.88 -10.29
N PHE A 152 -1.42 9.73 -10.11
CA PHE A 152 -1.46 10.77 -9.07
C PHE A 152 -0.58 11.98 -9.40
N HIS A 153 -0.99 13.12 -8.87
CA HIS A 153 -0.25 14.38 -8.88
C HIS A 153 0.95 14.34 -7.90
N PRO A 154 1.91 15.29 -7.98
CA PRO A 154 2.93 15.48 -6.96
C PRO A 154 2.37 15.55 -5.53
N ALA A 155 3.16 15.09 -4.56
CA ALA A 155 2.79 15.03 -3.14
C ALA A 155 2.40 16.39 -2.50
N ASP A 156 2.86 17.51 -3.06
CA ASP A 156 2.57 18.89 -2.65
C ASP A 156 1.51 19.58 -3.54
N HIS A 157 0.82 18.82 -4.39
CA HIS A 157 -0.42 19.27 -5.03
C HIS A 157 -1.62 19.02 -4.09
N PRO A 158 -2.70 19.83 -4.09
CA PRO A 158 -3.87 19.57 -3.24
C PRO A 158 -4.60 18.26 -3.57
N ALA A 159 -4.58 17.83 -4.84
CA ALA A 159 -5.08 16.52 -5.29
C ALA A 159 -6.52 16.16 -4.85
N GLY A 160 -7.41 17.16 -4.70
CA GLY A 160 -8.80 16.99 -4.23
C GLY A 160 -9.02 17.29 -2.74
N HIS A 161 -7.94 17.54 -1.99
CA HIS A 161 -7.98 18.15 -0.65
C HIS A 161 -8.04 19.68 -0.75
N THR A 162 -8.40 20.32 0.36
CA THR A 162 -8.56 21.79 0.45
C THR A 162 -7.24 22.53 0.20
N THR A 163 -6.11 21.96 0.68
CA THR A 163 -4.77 22.54 0.56
C THR A 163 -3.70 21.45 0.38
N PRO A 164 -2.48 21.78 -0.09
CA PRO A 164 -1.35 20.84 -0.12
C PRO A 164 -1.01 20.22 1.23
N GLU A 165 -1.13 21.00 2.32
CA GLU A 165 -0.80 20.56 3.68
C GLU A 165 -1.77 19.46 4.16
N GLN A 166 -3.05 19.55 3.77
CA GLN A 166 -4.03 18.49 4.05
C GLN A 166 -3.68 17.18 3.30
N HIS A 167 -3.23 17.27 2.04
CA HIS A 167 -2.79 16.09 1.28
C HIS A 167 -1.49 15.49 1.87
N LEU A 168 -0.53 16.34 2.25
CA LEU A 168 0.70 15.92 2.92
C LEU A 168 0.45 15.25 4.28
N ALA A 169 -0.60 15.64 5.02
CA ALA A 169 -1.01 14.96 6.26
C ALA A 169 -1.49 13.51 6.00
N TRP A 170 -2.29 13.28 4.95
CA TRP A 170 -2.67 11.93 4.53
C TRP A 170 -1.45 11.10 4.10
N LEU A 171 -0.53 11.69 3.33
CA LEU A 171 0.73 11.04 2.98
C LEU A 171 1.61 10.73 4.20
N GLN A 172 1.68 11.61 5.20
CA GLN A 172 2.45 11.39 6.43
C GLN A 172 1.88 10.20 7.23
N VAL A 173 0.56 10.08 7.35
CA VAL A 173 -0.12 8.93 7.95
C VAL A 173 0.11 7.64 7.15
N ALA A 174 -0.03 7.69 5.82
CA ALA A 174 0.19 6.52 4.97
C ALA A 174 1.65 6.03 5.01
N VAL A 175 2.64 6.94 4.94
CA VAL A 175 4.05 6.61 5.16
C VAL A 175 4.26 6.02 6.56
N ALA A 176 3.60 6.55 7.59
CA ALA A 176 3.75 6.05 8.96
C ALA A 176 3.34 4.57 9.06
N GLY A 177 2.15 4.23 8.56
CA GLY A 177 1.59 2.86 8.62
C GLY A 177 2.18 1.86 7.62
N HIS A 178 2.77 2.30 6.51
CA HIS A 178 3.22 1.37 5.46
C HIS A 178 4.37 0.45 5.91
N HIS A 179 4.34 -0.83 5.57
CA HIS A 179 5.26 -1.87 6.05
C HIS A 179 6.74 -1.74 5.57
N GLN A 180 7.06 -0.84 4.65
CA GLN A 180 8.41 -0.70 4.07
C GLN A 180 9.40 -0.05 5.06
N PRO A 181 10.70 -0.39 5.00
CA PRO A 181 11.69 0.08 5.97
C PRO A 181 11.96 1.59 5.86
N VAL A 182 12.21 2.21 7.01
CA VAL A 182 12.76 3.56 7.12
C VAL A 182 14.28 3.48 7.17
N VAL A 183 14.96 4.42 6.50
CA VAL A 183 16.39 4.65 6.69
C VAL A 183 16.69 6.12 6.94
N ARG A 184 17.72 6.37 7.75
CA ARG A 184 18.40 7.68 7.80
C ARG A 184 19.19 7.89 6.50
N LEU A 185 19.12 9.08 5.92
CA LEU A 185 19.64 9.35 4.58
C LEU A 185 21.15 9.59 4.50
N SER A 186 21.80 9.94 5.60
CA SER A 186 23.25 10.21 5.68
C SER A 186 24.11 8.94 5.61
N ASP A 187 23.66 7.85 6.24
CA ASP A 187 24.42 6.59 6.36
C ASP A 187 23.63 5.30 6.10
N ARG A 188 22.31 5.41 5.85
CA ARG A 188 21.38 4.29 5.60
C ARG A 188 21.15 3.34 6.78
N THR A 189 21.37 3.76 8.02
CA THR A 189 20.91 2.96 9.17
C THR A 189 19.39 2.88 9.18
N GLU A 190 18.87 1.68 9.46
CA GLU A 190 17.44 1.45 9.67
C GLU A 190 16.90 2.28 10.85
N SER A 191 15.61 2.60 10.78
CA SER A 191 14.86 3.34 11.80
C SER A 191 13.38 2.92 11.73
N ASP A 192 12.52 3.58 12.49
CA ASP A 192 11.09 3.31 12.55
C ASP A 192 10.24 4.54 12.14
N THR A 193 8.91 4.40 12.17
CA THR A 193 7.95 5.47 11.86
C THR A 193 7.18 6.00 13.07
N SER A 194 7.55 5.64 14.30
CA SER A 194 6.83 6.07 15.52
C SER A 194 6.69 7.59 15.62
N ALA A 195 7.68 8.33 15.13
CA ALA A 195 7.66 9.79 15.10
C ALA A 195 6.67 10.40 14.08
N LEU A 196 6.33 9.73 12.97
CA LEU A 196 5.53 10.33 11.90
C LEU A 196 4.05 10.50 12.27
N ALA A 197 3.45 9.50 12.92
CA ALA A 197 2.06 9.53 13.38
C ALA A 197 1.93 8.77 14.71
N PRO A 198 2.47 9.30 15.82
CA PRO A 198 2.57 8.59 17.11
C PRO A 198 1.21 8.23 17.73
N ALA A 199 0.14 8.92 17.32
CA ALA A 199 -1.25 8.64 17.72
C ALA A 199 -2.11 8.13 16.54
N GLY A 200 -1.47 7.60 15.49
CA GLY A 200 -2.14 6.92 14.37
C GLY A 200 -2.98 7.82 13.44
N ARG A 201 -3.75 7.14 12.58
CA ARG A 201 -4.61 7.74 11.55
C ARG A 201 -5.74 8.62 12.10
N GLU A 202 -6.27 8.25 13.27
CA GLU A 202 -7.33 8.97 14.00
C GLU A 202 -6.92 10.40 14.41
N ARG A 203 -5.61 10.71 14.38
CA ARG A 203 -5.04 12.00 14.76
C ARG A 203 -4.35 12.71 13.60
N ILE A 204 -4.83 12.50 12.37
CA ILE A 204 -4.35 13.19 11.15
C ILE A 204 -4.34 14.73 11.23
N ASN A 205 -5.24 15.32 12.04
CA ASN A 205 -5.29 16.77 12.27
C ASN A 205 -4.34 17.25 13.40
N ASP A 206 -3.57 16.35 14.01
CA ASP A 206 -2.72 16.57 15.19
C ASP A 206 -1.37 15.83 15.02
N LEU A 207 -0.81 15.95 13.81
CA LEU A 207 0.48 15.36 13.43
C LEU A 207 1.66 16.25 13.84
N PRO A 208 2.82 15.66 14.21
CA PRO A 208 4.02 16.43 14.51
C PRO A 208 4.64 17.03 13.25
N ASP A 209 5.06 18.31 13.33
CA ASP A 209 5.90 18.94 12.31
C ASP A 209 7.31 18.35 12.36
N LEU A 210 7.54 17.39 11.46
CA LEU A 210 8.85 16.81 11.15
C LEU A 210 9.40 17.33 9.82
N LYS A 211 8.91 18.48 9.32
CA LYS A 211 9.25 19.03 7.99
C LYS A 211 9.05 18.01 6.88
N PHE A 212 7.97 17.23 6.98
CA PHE A 212 7.59 16.20 6.03
C PHE A 212 7.33 16.83 4.66
N ARG A 213 8.03 16.36 3.62
CA ARG A 213 8.13 17.04 2.33
C ARG A 213 8.52 16.12 1.17
N PRO A 214 8.21 16.49 -0.08
CA PRO A 214 8.79 15.87 -1.27
C PRO A 214 10.28 16.23 -1.46
N ASP A 215 11.09 15.24 -1.86
CA ASP A 215 12.41 15.41 -2.49
C ASP A 215 12.25 15.12 -3.99
N HIS A 216 11.70 16.09 -4.74
CA HIS A 216 11.29 15.92 -6.15
C HIS A 216 12.43 15.46 -7.07
N GLU A 217 13.66 15.89 -6.81
CA GLU A 217 14.85 15.48 -7.58
C GLU A 217 15.15 13.98 -7.44
N ARG A 218 14.69 13.34 -6.36
CA ARG A 218 14.95 11.93 -6.03
C ARG A 218 13.69 11.08 -5.84
N GLY A 219 12.51 11.59 -6.18
CA GLY A 219 11.26 10.83 -6.19
C GLY A 219 10.88 10.16 -4.88
N ARG A 220 11.10 10.83 -3.74
CA ARG A 220 10.90 10.25 -2.41
C ARG A 220 10.38 11.26 -1.38
N LEU A 221 9.66 10.75 -0.38
CA LEU A 221 9.20 11.54 0.78
C LEU A 221 10.29 11.59 1.85
N VAL A 222 10.48 12.76 2.45
CA VAL A 222 11.56 13.03 3.43
C VAL A 222 11.00 13.76 4.64
N TRP A 223 11.50 13.43 5.82
CA TRP A 223 11.26 14.16 7.07
C TRP A 223 12.57 14.28 7.87
N THR A 224 12.60 15.17 8.84
CA THR A 224 13.81 15.54 9.60
C THR A 224 13.60 15.34 11.09
N ILE A 225 14.51 14.62 11.76
CA ILE A 225 14.52 14.43 13.23
C ILE A 225 15.91 14.80 13.74
N ASP A 226 16.00 15.67 14.74
CA ASP A 226 17.25 16.19 15.34
C ASP A 226 18.32 16.72 14.36
N GLY A 227 17.90 17.08 13.14
CA GLY A 227 18.75 17.60 12.06
C GLY A 227 19.21 16.55 11.04
N GLU A 228 18.94 15.26 11.27
CA GLU A 228 19.13 14.20 10.29
C GLU A 228 17.86 14.01 9.45
N ASP A 229 18.03 13.79 8.14
CA ASP A 229 16.94 13.50 7.22
C ASP A 229 16.70 11.98 7.08
N TYR A 230 15.43 11.58 6.96
CA TYR A 230 14.96 10.20 6.90
C TYR A 230 14.05 9.99 5.68
N THR A 231 13.93 8.75 5.21
CA THR A 231 12.96 8.37 4.16
C THR A 231 12.43 6.95 4.41
N LYS A 232 11.27 6.62 3.82
CA LYS A 232 10.76 5.26 3.69
C LYS A 232 10.77 4.88 2.21
N TYR A 233 11.29 3.70 1.87
CA TYR A 233 11.27 3.19 0.48
C TYR A 233 9.88 2.65 0.06
N TRP A 234 8.83 3.42 0.33
CA TRP A 234 7.48 3.18 -0.19
C TRP A 234 7.33 3.70 -1.62
N MET A 235 8.00 4.79 -1.99
CA MET A 235 7.97 5.26 -3.38
C MET A 235 9.03 4.54 -4.24
N PRO A 236 8.72 4.12 -5.48
CA PRO A 236 9.72 3.60 -6.43
C PRO A 236 10.83 4.64 -6.69
N PRO A 237 12.09 4.22 -6.84
CA PRO A 237 13.24 5.15 -6.83
C PRO A 237 13.30 6.10 -8.04
N ASP A 238 12.67 5.74 -9.16
CA ASP A 238 12.64 6.54 -10.39
C ASP A 238 11.38 7.42 -10.52
N LEU A 239 10.55 7.51 -9.46
CA LEU A 239 9.30 8.28 -9.40
C LEU A 239 9.56 9.80 -9.27
N ARG A 240 10.24 10.38 -10.27
CA ARG A 240 10.60 11.81 -10.31
C ARG A 240 9.39 12.70 -10.02
N ASN A 241 9.63 13.82 -9.33
CA ASN A 241 8.62 14.77 -8.85
C ASN A 241 7.59 14.19 -7.85
N LEU A 242 7.62 12.89 -7.53
CA LEU A 242 6.56 12.16 -6.82
C LEU A 242 5.20 12.17 -7.54
N GLU A 243 5.22 12.09 -8.88
CA GLU A 243 4.00 11.99 -9.69
C GLU A 243 4.01 10.71 -10.54
N PHE A 244 2.83 10.14 -10.78
CA PHE A 244 2.66 9.08 -11.78
C PHE A 244 1.53 9.46 -12.73
N THR A 245 1.91 9.91 -13.92
CA THR A 245 0.98 10.46 -14.91
C THR A 245 0.35 9.35 -15.77
N PRO A 246 -0.81 9.58 -16.41
CA PRO A 246 -1.35 8.65 -17.39
C PRO A 246 -0.39 8.38 -18.56
N HIS A 247 0.50 9.33 -18.90
CA HIS A 247 1.56 9.10 -19.90
C HIS A 247 2.64 8.13 -19.38
N SER A 248 2.99 8.22 -18.09
CA SER A 248 3.93 7.30 -17.42
C SER A 248 3.35 5.88 -17.38
N LEU A 249 2.08 5.76 -16.97
CA LEU A 249 1.34 4.50 -16.94
C LEU A 249 1.22 3.87 -18.33
N ILE A 250 0.85 4.63 -19.36
CA ILE A 250 0.70 4.08 -20.73
C ILE A 250 2.04 3.63 -21.31
N GLY A 251 3.15 4.35 -21.06
CA GLY A 251 4.48 3.90 -21.48
C GLY A 251 4.90 2.56 -20.84
N GLU A 252 4.55 2.37 -19.57
CA GLU A 252 4.72 1.11 -18.83
C GLU A 252 3.78 0.01 -19.38
N MET A 253 2.49 0.31 -19.62
CA MET A 253 1.52 -0.61 -20.22
C MET A 253 1.94 -1.09 -21.60
N ASP A 254 2.40 -0.19 -22.48
CA ASP A 254 2.84 -0.53 -23.84
C ASP A 254 4.11 -1.39 -23.84
N TYR A 255 5.01 -1.21 -22.86
CA TYR A 255 6.21 -2.04 -22.68
C TYR A 255 5.91 -3.41 -22.03
N ALA A 256 4.87 -3.48 -21.20
CA ALA A 256 4.38 -4.71 -20.58
C ALA A 256 3.35 -5.47 -21.45
N GLY A 257 2.80 -4.84 -22.49
CA GLY A 257 1.75 -5.38 -23.36
C GLY A 257 0.37 -5.47 -22.69
N VAL A 258 0.04 -4.53 -21.80
CA VAL A 258 -1.27 -4.45 -21.12
C VAL A 258 -2.22 -3.58 -21.95
N ASP A 259 -3.45 -4.05 -22.18
CA ASP A 259 -4.41 -3.37 -23.04
C ASP A 259 -5.24 -2.34 -22.25
N VAL A 260 -5.79 -2.71 -21.10
CA VAL A 260 -6.59 -1.80 -20.24
C VAL A 260 -6.05 -1.78 -18.82
N ALA A 261 -6.16 -0.65 -18.13
CA ALA A 261 -5.87 -0.55 -16.70
C ALA A 261 -6.95 0.26 -15.95
N LEU A 262 -7.28 -0.17 -14.73
CA LEU A 262 -8.24 0.48 -13.85
C LEU A 262 -7.53 1.35 -12.81
N LEU A 263 -7.71 2.67 -12.89
CA LEU A 263 -7.19 3.64 -11.93
C LEU A 263 -7.95 3.54 -10.61
N HIS A 264 -7.24 3.14 -9.56
CA HIS A 264 -7.64 3.24 -8.18
C HIS A 264 -7.44 4.65 -7.62
N THR A 265 -8.03 4.87 -6.45
CA THR A 265 -7.94 6.10 -5.67
C THR A 265 -7.70 5.75 -4.21
N ASP A 266 -7.03 6.64 -3.49
CA ASP A 266 -6.73 6.57 -2.06
C ASP A 266 -6.51 8.02 -1.56
N PRO A 267 -7.03 8.42 -0.38
CA PRO A 267 -6.89 9.79 0.11
C PRO A 267 -5.44 10.30 0.21
N SER A 268 -4.45 9.42 0.36
CA SER A 268 -3.02 9.76 0.36
C SER A 268 -2.37 9.87 -1.02
N LEU A 269 -3.09 9.57 -2.10
CA LEU A 269 -2.61 9.71 -3.49
C LEU A 269 -3.46 10.72 -4.29
N GLY A 270 -4.70 10.95 -3.85
CA GLY A 270 -5.59 11.98 -4.37
C GLY A 270 -7.04 11.51 -4.41
N ARG A 271 -7.97 12.47 -4.32
CA ARG A 271 -9.43 12.29 -4.45
C ARG A 271 -10.07 13.19 -5.51
N ASP A 272 -9.28 13.83 -6.39
CA ASP A 272 -9.78 14.64 -7.52
C ASP A 272 -10.38 13.72 -8.61
N SER A 273 -11.70 13.52 -8.57
CA SER A 273 -12.44 12.78 -9.60
C SER A 273 -12.36 13.42 -10.98
N THR A 274 -12.17 14.75 -11.07
CA THR A 274 -11.93 15.45 -12.34
C THR A 274 -10.53 15.13 -12.89
N PHE A 275 -9.52 14.90 -12.04
CA PHE A 275 -8.20 14.39 -12.47
C PHE A 275 -8.30 12.99 -13.04
N LEU A 276 -9.05 12.10 -12.37
CA LEU A 276 -9.29 10.74 -12.87
C LEU A 276 -10.02 10.75 -14.22
N ALA A 277 -11.04 11.61 -14.37
CA ALA A 277 -11.73 11.85 -15.63
C ALA A 277 -10.78 12.39 -16.72
N ARG A 278 -9.89 13.35 -16.41
CA ARG A 278 -8.84 13.83 -17.33
C ARG A 278 -7.87 12.72 -17.74
N CYS A 279 -7.54 11.79 -16.86
CA CYS A 279 -6.70 10.63 -17.18
C CYS A 279 -7.40 9.69 -18.16
N VAL A 280 -8.67 9.31 -17.88
CA VAL A 280 -9.50 8.50 -18.79
C VAL A 280 -9.66 9.20 -20.15
N ALA A 281 -10.04 10.47 -20.18
CA ALA A 281 -10.23 11.23 -21.43
C ALA A 281 -8.94 11.40 -22.25
N SER A 282 -7.75 11.25 -21.65
CA SER A 282 -6.48 11.24 -22.37
C SER A 282 -6.22 9.92 -23.11
N TYR A 283 -6.82 8.81 -22.65
CA TYR A 283 -6.62 7.46 -23.18
C TYR A 283 -7.90 6.59 -23.04
N PRO A 284 -9.02 6.97 -23.69
CA PRO A 284 -10.34 6.40 -23.41
C PRO A 284 -10.47 4.90 -23.74
N ASP A 285 -9.65 4.39 -24.67
CA ASP A 285 -9.63 2.97 -25.04
C ASP A 285 -8.69 2.11 -24.16
N ARG A 286 -7.98 2.74 -23.20
CA ARG A 286 -6.92 2.10 -22.39
C ARG A 286 -7.10 2.27 -20.89
N LEU A 287 -7.76 3.34 -20.43
CA LEU A 287 -7.90 3.64 -19.01
C LEU A 287 -9.37 3.61 -18.59
N ARG A 288 -9.63 2.96 -17.45
CA ARG A 288 -10.85 3.02 -16.66
C ARG A 288 -10.48 3.63 -15.31
N ALA A 289 -11.43 4.16 -14.54
CA ALA A 289 -11.10 4.78 -13.25
C ALA A 289 -12.26 4.69 -12.26
N MET A 290 -11.94 4.60 -10.96
CA MET A 290 -12.90 4.56 -9.86
C MET A 290 -13.35 5.96 -9.43
N ALA A 291 -14.61 6.08 -9.03
CA ALA A 291 -15.07 7.20 -8.23
C ALA A 291 -14.45 7.11 -6.81
N PRO A 292 -13.88 8.21 -6.29
CA PRO A 292 -13.48 8.31 -4.89
C PRO A 292 -14.70 8.47 -3.98
N VAL A 293 -14.52 8.12 -2.72
CA VAL A 293 -15.49 8.31 -1.63
C VAL A 293 -14.73 8.88 -0.44
N ASP A 294 -15.33 9.81 0.30
CA ASP A 294 -14.82 10.26 1.59
C ASP A 294 -15.58 9.52 2.70
N GLU A 295 -15.17 8.30 3.02
CA GLU A 295 -15.95 7.44 3.91
C GLU A 295 -16.07 8.02 5.33
N TRP A 296 -15.06 8.76 5.77
CA TRP A 296 -15.02 9.49 7.04
C TRP A 296 -15.99 10.69 7.10
N ARG A 297 -16.64 11.06 5.99
CA ARG A 297 -17.66 12.12 5.92
C ARG A 297 -19.08 11.57 5.80
N ILE A 298 -19.30 10.30 5.46
CA ILE A 298 -20.64 9.74 5.21
C ILE A 298 -21.56 9.88 6.43
N THR A 299 -21.02 9.74 7.65
CA THR A 299 -21.77 9.82 8.91
C THR A 299 -22.21 11.25 9.28
N GLY A 300 -21.45 12.28 8.89
CA GLY A 300 -21.72 13.68 9.21
C GLY A 300 -22.29 14.51 8.05
N GLU A 301 -21.97 14.15 6.81
CA GLU A 301 -22.28 14.88 5.58
C GLU A 301 -22.81 13.94 4.45
N PRO A 302 -23.76 13.01 4.71
CA PRO A 302 -24.15 11.97 3.74
C PRO A 302 -24.58 12.56 2.39
N ASP A 303 -25.42 13.60 2.38
CA ASP A 303 -25.91 14.26 1.17
C ASP A 303 -24.77 14.84 0.32
N ALA A 304 -23.67 15.31 0.93
CA ALA A 304 -22.53 15.87 0.23
C ALA A 304 -21.65 14.77 -0.39
N VAL A 305 -21.37 13.69 0.34
CA VAL A 305 -20.63 12.54 -0.20
C VAL A 305 -21.42 11.83 -1.31
N ILE A 306 -22.75 11.75 -1.18
CA ILE A 306 -23.65 11.29 -2.24
C ILE A 306 -23.59 12.20 -3.48
N ALA A 307 -23.54 13.52 -3.31
CA ALA A 307 -23.41 14.45 -4.43
C ALA A 307 -22.03 14.33 -5.12
N GLU A 308 -20.94 14.26 -4.36
CA GLU A 308 -19.57 14.06 -4.89
C GLU A 308 -19.44 12.72 -5.65
N LEU A 309 -20.08 11.65 -5.17
CA LEU A 309 -20.16 10.36 -5.86
C LEU A 309 -21.02 10.43 -7.14
N THR A 310 -22.18 11.08 -7.07
CA THR A 310 -23.08 11.27 -8.23
C THR A 310 -22.40 12.07 -9.34
N GLU A 311 -21.70 13.16 -9.02
CA GLU A 311 -20.92 13.93 -10.01
C GLU A 311 -19.81 13.05 -10.62
N SER A 312 -19.09 12.30 -9.78
CA SER A 312 -18.02 11.38 -10.19
C SER A 312 -18.50 10.29 -11.16
N ILE A 313 -19.76 9.85 -11.07
CA ILE A 313 -20.33 8.82 -11.95
C ILE A 313 -21.06 9.46 -13.14
N GLU A 314 -22.08 10.28 -12.91
CA GLU A 314 -22.97 10.79 -13.97
C GLU A 314 -22.34 11.90 -14.83
N THR A 315 -21.46 12.72 -14.25
CA THR A 315 -20.83 13.86 -14.96
C THR A 315 -19.43 13.51 -15.46
N HIS A 316 -18.67 12.73 -14.69
CA HIS A 316 -17.28 12.36 -15.02
C HIS A 316 -17.11 10.97 -15.65
N GLY A 317 -18.14 10.12 -15.62
CA GLY A 317 -18.11 8.80 -16.27
C GLY A 317 -17.10 7.85 -15.64
N LEU A 318 -16.94 7.87 -14.31
CA LEU A 318 -16.08 6.90 -13.61
C LEU A 318 -16.81 5.55 -13.47
N HIS A 319 -16.07 4.45 -13.57
CA HIS A 319 -16.56 3.14 -14.03
C HIS A 319 -16.74 2.10 -12.91
N ALA A 320 -16.37 2.45 -11.69
CA ALA A 320 -16.37 1.61 -10.51
C ALA A 320 -16.35 2.52 -9.26
N ILE A 321 -16.67 1.99 -8.08
CA ILE A 321 -16.65 2.76 -6.82
C ILE A 321 -15.52 2.22 -5.93
N LYS A 322 -14.69 3.10 -5.38
CA LYS A 322 -13.71 2.74 -4.34
C LYS A 322 -14.34 2.88 -2.96
N PHE A 323 -14.09 1.93 -2.06
CA PHE A 323 -14.44 2.06 -0.65
C PHE A 323 -13.35 1.48 0.27
N ILE A 324 -12.95 2.22 1.30
CA ILE A 324 -11.84 1.88 2.20
C ILE A 324 -12.36 1.90 3.65
N PRO A 325 -12.96 0.81 4.17
CA PRO A 325 -13.57 0.80 5.51
C PRO A 325 -12.76 1.39 6.67
N ASP A 326 -11.44 1.28 6.66
CA ASP A 326 -10.58 1.86 7.70
C ASP A 326 -10.67 3.41 7.78
N THR A 327 -11.10 4.12 6.73
CA THR A 327 -11.37 5.58 6.79
C THR A 327 -12.75 5.89 7.36
N ALA A 328 -13.75 5.04 7.13
CA ALA A 328 -15.09 5.15 7.73
C ALA A 328 -15.04 5.22 9.27
N TYR A 329 -14.10 4.48 9.87
CA TYR A 329 -13.86 4.45 11.31
C TYR A 329 -13.13 5.68 11.90
N LEU A 330 -12.79 6.71 11.11
CA LEU A 330 -12.13 7.93 11.61
C LEU A 330 -13.07 8.88 12.38
N ASP A 331 -14.39 8.77 12.17
CA ASP A 331 -15.42 9.55 12.88
C ASP A 331 -16.19 8.69 13.90
N LEU A 332 -16.72 7.54 13.47
CA LEU A 332 -17.52 6.63 14.31
C LEU A 332 -17.11 5.17 14.15
N GLY A 333 -16.99 4.47 15.30
CA GLY A 333 -16.80 3.02 15.38
C GLY A 333 -18.03 2.18 15.01
N THR A 334 -18.90 2.66 14.11
CA THR A 334 -20.08 1.93 13.62
C THR A 334 -19.74 1.11 12.38
N ALA A 335 -20.32 -0.08 12.24
CA ALA A 335 -20.11 -0.90 11.05
C ALA A 335 -20.65 -0.18 9.79
N TRP A 336 -19.88 -0.27 8.71
CA TRP A 336 -20.10 0.49 7.47
C TRP A 336 -21.15 -0.12 6.53
N ASP A 337 -21.71 -1.29 6.83
CA ASP A 337 -22.65 -2.01 5.96
C ASP A 337 -24.09 -1.46 5.98
N ASP A 338 -24.46 -0.68 7.00
CA ASP A 338 -25.84 -0.25 7.25
C ASP A 338 -25.91 1.00 8.16
N GLY A 339 -27.09 1.29 8.71
CA GLY A 339 -27.31 2.33 9.71
C GLY A 339 -27.11 3.72 9.09
N ALA A 340 -26.11 4.46 9.57
CA ALA A 340 -25.78 5.77 9.02
C ALA A 340 -25.28 5.70 7.55
N TYR A 341 -24.70 4.58 7.13
CA TYR A 341 -24.20 4.38 5.77
C TYR A 341 -25.29 3.97 4.77
N ARG A 342 -26.49 3.61 5.25
CA ARG A 342 -27.59 3.13 4.39
C ARG A 342 -28.00 4.11 3.29
N PRO A 343 -28.21 5.43 3.53
CA PRO A 343 -28.61 6.35 2.47
C PRO A 343 -27.55 6.49 1.39
N PHE A 344 -26.26 6.44 1.77
CA PHE A 344 -25.14 6.41 0.83
C PHE A 344 -25.18 5.14 -0.02
N TRP A 345 -25.32 3.96 0.60
CA TRP A 345 -25.35 2.71 -0.14
C TRP A 345 -26.55 2.57 -1.06
N GLU A 346 -27.75 2.98 -0.63
CA GLU A 346 -28.97 2.94 -1.44
C GLU A 346 -28.84 3.77 -2.74
N VAL A 347 -28.03 4.84 -2.74
CA VAL A 347 -27.64 5.53 -3.98
C VAL A 347 -26.47 4.85 -4.68
N ALA A 348 -25.37 4.56 -3.98
CA ALA A 348 -24.14 4.01 -4.56
C ALA A 348 -24.34 2.70 -5.32
N THR A 349 -25.20 1.79 -4.83
CA THR A 349 -25.52 0.53 -5.52
C THR A 349 -26.51 0.71 -6.67
N SER A 350 -27.29 1.81 -6.67
CA SER A 350 -28.28 2.08 -7.73
C SER A 350 -27.66 2.41 -9.09
N PHE A 351 -26.39 2.85 -9.11
CA PHE A 351 -25.61 3.06 -10.34
C PHE A 351 -25.24 1.75 -11.06
N GLY A 352 -25.38 0.58 -10.42
CA GLY A 352 -25.05 -0.72 -11.01
C GLY A 352 -23.56 -0.99 -11.24
N LEU A 353 -22.68 -0.13 -10.73
CA LEU A 353 -21.22 -0.24 -10.86
C LEU A 353 -20.60 -1.19 -9.82
N PRO A 354 -19.46 -1.85 -10.12
CA PRO A 354 -18.75 -2.68 -9.16
C PRO A 354 -18.10 -1.85 -8.03
N VAL A 355 -18.11 -2.39 -6.81
CA VAL A 355 -17.54 -1.73 -5.61
C VAL A 355 -16.26 -2.45 -5.14
N PHE A 356 -15.15 -1.73 -5.09
CA PHE A 356 -13.83 -2.26 -4.75
C PHE A 356 -13.45 -1.87 -3.32
N PHE A 357 -13.42 -2.87 -2.43
CA PHE A 357 -13.22 -2.74 -0.99
C PHE A 357 -11.76 -2.98 -0.59
N THR A 358 -11.13 -2.00 0.07
CA THR A 358 -9.83 -2.18 0.75
C THR A 358 -10.07 -2.44 2.25
N LEU A 359 -10.31 -3.70 2.61
CA LEU A 359 -10.50 -4.10 4.02
C LEU A 359 -9.18 -4.06 4.80
N GLY A 360 -9.16 -3.37 5.94
CA GLY A 360 -8.09 -3.45 6.93
C GLY A 360 -8.48 -4.32 8.14
N SER A 361 -7.97 -3.98 9.33
CA SER A 361 -8.32 -4.69 10.57
C SER A 361 -9.51 -4.08 11.31
N GLY A 362 -10.11 -2.99 10.82
CA GLY A 362 -11.19 -2.28 11.52
C GLY A 362 -10.79 -1.74 12.90
N GLY A 363 -9.51 -1.42 13.10
CA GLY A 363 -8.97 -0.98 14.39
C GLY A 363 -8.58 -2.09 15.37
N SER A 364 -8.68 -3.37 14.99
CA SER A 364 -8.23 -4.48 15.83
C SER A 364 -6.70 -4.59 15.86
N ASP A 365 -6.13 -4.79 17.06
CA ASP A 365 -4.72 -5.16 17.30
C ASP A 365 -4.37 -6.52 16.65
N ASN A 366 -5.35 -7.39 16.44
CA ASN A 366 -5.19 -8.68 15.77
C ASN A 366 -5.63 -8.55 14.30
N GLU A 367 -4.67 -8.29 13.41
CA GLU A 367 -4.93 -8.03 11.97
C GLU A 367 -5.76 -9.14 11.30
N ILE A 368 -5.56 -10.41 11.66
CA ILE A 368 -6.30 -11.54 11.07
C ILE A 368 -7.74 -11.55 11.56
N GLU A 369 -7.97 -11.42 12.86
CA GLU A 369 -9.31 -11.46 13.46
C GLU A 369 -10.13 -10.24 13.04
N GLY A 370 -9.53 -9.05 13.06
CA GLY A 370 -10.14 -7.82 12.57
C GLY A 370 -10.51 -7.88 11.09
N TYR A 371 -9.63 -8.43 10.24
CA TYR A 371 -9.95 -8.60 8.81
C TYR A 371 -11.07 -9.62 8.59
N LEU A 372 -11.14 -10.70 9.37
CA LEU A 372 -12.26 -11.65 9.34
C LEU A 372 -13.57 -10.97 9.79
N ASP A 373 -13.54 -10.09 10.80
CA ASP A 373 -14.70 -9.27 11.15
C ASP A 373 -15.10 -8.29 10.02
N GLN A 374 -14.14 -7.66 9.34
CA GLN A 374 -14.42 -6.85 8.15
C GLN A 374 -15.07 -7.66 7.01
N GLN A 375 -14.65 -8.92 6.82
CA GLN A 375 -15.34 -9.83 5.88
C GLN A 375 -16.75 -10.22 6.37
N ARG A 376 -16.98 -10.40 7.67
CA ARG A 376 -18.32 -10.63 8.25
C ARG A 376 -19.23 -9.40 8.11
N ILE A 377 -18.65 -8.19 8.04
CA ILE A 377 -19.38 -6.96 7.67
C ILE A 377 -19.72 -6.96 6.18
N LEU A 378 -18.74 -7.23 5.31
CA LEU A 378 -18.97 -7.33 3.85
C LEU A 378 -20.02 -8.39 3.48
N MET A 379 -20.08 -9.53 4.17
CA MET A 379 -21.10 -10.55 3.89
C MET A 379 -22.52 -10.04 4.14
N ARG A 380 -22.76 -9.25 5.20
CA ARG A 380 -24.08 -8.61 5.43
C ARG A 380 -24.40 -7.51 4.41
N TRP A 381 -23.38 -6.78 3.95
CA TRP A 381 -23.53 -5.83 2.84
C TRP A 381 -23.93 -6.57 1.55
N MET A 382 -23.30 -7.70 1.24
CA MET A 382 -23.67 -8.54 0.08
C MET A 382 -25.06 -9.18 0.21
N GLU A 383 -25.49 -9.57 1.42
CA GLU A 383 -26.88 -10.01 1.68
C GLU A 383 -27.91 -8.89 1.44
N ARG A 384 -27.49 -7.62 1.57
CA ARG A 384 -28.33 -6.43 1.35
C ARG A 384 -28.34 -5.96 -0.10
N TYR A 385 -27.21 -6.10 -0.80
CA TYR A 385 -26.98 -5.61 -2.16
C TYR A 385 -26.49 -6.76 -3.07
N PRO A 386 -27.28 -7.85 -3.23
CA PRO A 386 -26.81 -9.10 -3.83
C PRO A 386 -26.45 -8.97 -5.31
N ASP A 387 -27.08 -8.04 -6.03
CA ASP A 387 -26.86 -7.81 -7.46
C ASP A 387 -25.62 -6.94 -7.76
N THR A 388 -25.01 -6.31 -6.75
CA THR A 388 -23.83 -5.45 -6.93
C THR A 388 -22.53 -6.27 -6.89
N PRO A 389 -21.70 -6.28 -7.95
CA PRO A 389 -20.40 -6.94 -7.90
C PRO A 389 -19.47 -6.23 -6.91
N CYS A 390 -18.75 -7.00 -6.09
CA CYS A 390 -17.73 -6.47 -5.19
C CYS A 390 -16.37 -7.15 -5.39
N VAL A 391 -15.31 -6.41 -5.10
CA VAL A 391 -13.92 -6.86 -5.24
C VAL A 391 -13.14 -6.57 -3.97
N LEU A 392 -12.45 -7.56 -3.41
CA LEU A 392 -11.47 -7.34 -2.35
C LEU A 392 -10.12 -6.96 -2.95
N THR A 393 -9.70 -5.70 -2.71
CA THR A 393 -8.43 -5.19 -3.25
C THR A 393 -7.24 -5.62 -2.41
N HIS A 394 -6.05 -5.65 -3.02
CA HIS A 394 -4.77 -6.08 -2.42
C HIS A 394 -4.73 -7.53 -1.91
N GLY A 395 -5.84 -8.25 -1.89
CA GLY A 395 -5.96 -9.63 -1.43
C GLY A 395 -6.27 -9.75 0.07
N PHE A 396 -5.57 -10.66 0.75
CA PHE A 396 -5.65 -10.87 2.20
C PHE A 396 -4.54 -10.09 2.94
N PRO A 397 -4.57 -10.00 4.29
CA PRO A 397 -3.42 -9.55 5.10
C PRO A 397 -2.31 -10.61 5.13
N TYR A 398 -1.75 -10.90 3.95
CA TYR A 398 -0.76 -11.96 3.70
C TYR A 398 0.47 -11.89 4.62
N ARG A 399 0.79 -10.71 5.16
CA ARG A 399 1.94 -10.51 6.04
C ARG A 399 1.76 -11.15 7.41
N SER A 400 0.56 -11.05 7.99
CA SER A 400 0.21 -11.74 9.24
C SER A 400 -0.19 -13.20 9.00
N MET A 401 -0.74 -13.54 7.83
CA MET A 401 -1.02 -14.93 7.42
C MET A 401 0.23 -15.71 6.95
N ARG A 402 1.44 -15.35 7.38
CA ARG A 402 2.70 -15.96 6.91
C ARG A 402 3.23 -17.04 7.86
N GLU A 403 3.37 -18.26 7.35
CA GLU A 403 4.07 -19.36 8.01
C GLU A 403 5.44 -19.64 7.34
N GLY A 404 6.48 -18.97 7.82
CA GLY A 404 7.87 -19.21 7.43
C GLY A 404 8.21 -18.80 5.98
N ARG A 405 8.00 -19.72 5.03
CA ARG A 405 8.14 -19.50 3.56
C ARG A 405 6.83 -19.77 2.79
N ARG A 406 5.70 -19.87 3.47
CA ARG A 406 4.37 -20.00 2.87
C ARG A 406 3.42 -18.95 3.44
N ILE A 407 2.34 -18.71 2.73
CA ILE A 407 1.12 -18.10 3.28
C ILE A 407 0.20 -19.25 3.70
N ALA A 408 -0.46 -19.11 4.85
CA ALA A 408 -1.51 -20.00 5.33
C ALA A 408 -2.78 -19.17 5.54
N VAL A 409 -3.66 -19.16 4.54
CA VAL A 409 -4.92 -18.40 4.60
C VAL A 409 -5.91 -19.18 5.50
N PRO A 410 -6.46 -18.57 6.57
CA PRO A 410 -7.44 -19.24 7.42
C PRO A 410 -8.68 -19.67 6.64
N ASN A 411 -9.23 -20.86 6.92
CA ASN A 411 -10.36 -21.41 6.16
C ASN A 411 -11.59 -20.50 6.11
N GLU A 412 -11.81 -19.66 7.12
CA GLU A 412 -12.91 -18.69 7.15
C GLU A 412 -12.71 -17.54 6.14
N ALA A 413 -11.47 -17.17 5.82
CA ALA A 413 -11.19 -16.04 4.92
C ALA A 413 -11.64 -16.29 3.46
N TRP A 414 -11.88 -17.56 3.12
CA TRP A 414 -12.44 -18.01 1.84
C TRP A 414 -13.98 -17.94 1.78
N THR A 415 -14.68 -17.69 2.90
CA THR A 415 -16.15 -17.76 2.98
C THR A 415 -16.88 -16.77 2.06
N PRO A 416 -16.46 -15.49 1.91
CA PRO A 416 -17.18 -14.51 1.08
C PRO A 416 -17.33 -14.92 -0.40
N PHE A 417 -16.38 -15.67 -0.94
CA PHE A 417 -16.36 -16.08 -2.36
C PHE A 417 -17.36 -17.18 -2.72
N GLY A 418 -18.09 -17.71 -1.73
CA GLY A 418 -19.31 -18.48 -1.97
C GLY A 418 -20.42 -17.64 -2.63
N ASN A 419 -20.33 -16.31 -2.57
CA ASN A 419 -21.10 -15.41 -3.43
C ASN A 419 -20.37 -15.21 -4.77
N PRO A 420 -20.96 -15.56 -5.93
CA PRO A 420 -20.33 -15.38 -7.25
C PRO A 420 -20.07 -13.91 -7.62
N ASN A 421 -20.73 -12.96 -6.96
CA ASN A 421 -20.48 -11.53 -7.15
C ASN A 421 -19.30 -11.00 -6.30
N CYS A 422 -18.69 -11.82 -5.43
CA CYS A 422 -17.50 -11.47 -4.66
C CYS A 422 -16.21 -11.91 -5.38
N HIS A 423 -15.32 -10.96 -5.65
CA HIS A 423 -14.09 -11.14 -6.43
C HIS A 423 -12.85 -10.79 -5.59
N LEU A 424 -11.65 -11.22 -6.03
CA LEU A 424 -10.39 -11.05 -5.31
C LEU A 424 -9.23 -10.70 -6.26
N GLU A 425 -8.40 -9.73 -5.85
CA GLU A 425 -7.21 -9.36 -6.61
C GLU A 425 -6.00 -10.27 -6.35
N VAL A 426 -5.33 -10.67 -7.43
CA VAL A 426 -4.05 -11.41 -7.45
C VAL A 426 -2.88 -10.43 -7.39
N CYS A 427 -2.85 -9.60 -6.34
CA CYS A 427 -1.88 -8.50 -6.17
C CYS A 427 -0.60 -8.93 -5.39
N LEU A 428 -0.19 -10.20 -5.51
CA LEU A 428 0.86 -10.77 -4.64
C LEU A 428 2.24 -10.09 -4.70
N PRO A 429 2.79 -9.67 -5.88
CA PRO A 429 4.15 -9.13 -5.95
C PRO A 429 4.38 -7.86 -5.14
N VAL A 430 3.46 -6.90 -5.17
CA VAL A 430 3.61 -5.65 -4.40
C VAL A 430 3.44 -5.85 -2.89
N ARG A 431 2.69 -6.89 -2.49
CA ARG A 431 2.40 -7.18 -1.09
C ARG A 431 3.51 -7.97 -0.40
N LEU A 432 4.33 -8.73 -1.14
CA LEU A 432 5.28 -9.73 -0.59
C LEU A 432 6.67 -9.79 -1.28
N GLY A 433 6.94 -8.94 -2.29
CA GLY A 433 8.18 -8.97 -3.09
C GLY A 433 9.47 -8.52 -2.38
N ASP A 434 9.36 -8.06 -1.13
CA ASP A 434 10.49 -7.85 -0.20
C ASP A 434 10.91 -9.13 0.55
N TRP A 435 10.08 -10.18 0.50
CA TRP A 435 10.32 -11.45 1.19
C TRP A 435 10.59 -12.63 0.25
N PHE A 436 10.14 -12.53 -1.01
CA PHE A 436 10.26 -13.58 -2.02
C PHE A 436 10.68 -12.98 -3.35
N ASP A 437 11.79 -13.45 -3.93
CA ASP A 437 12.32 -12.97 -5.21
C ASP A 437 11.46 -13.45 -6.40
N TYR A 438 11.44 -12.68 -7.49
CA TYR A 438 10.90 -13.12 -8.78
C TYR A 438 11.60 -14.42 -9.26
N PRO A 439 10.87 -15.47 -9.71
CA PRO A 439 9.46 -15.47 -10.13
C PRO A 439 8.47 -15.97 -9.05
N TYR A 440 8.69 -15.60 -7.79
CA TYR A 440 7.73 -15.73 -6.69
C TYR A 440 7.25 -17.17 -6.41
N ARG A 441 8.17 -18.14 -6.47
CA ARG A 441 7.87 -19.58 -6.36
C ARG A 441 7.16 -19.96 -5.06
N GLU A 442 7.47 -19.29 -3.97
CA GLU A 442 6.81 -19.44 -2.67
C GLU A 442 5.34 -19.01 -2.66
N LEU A 443 4.91 -18.21 -3.65
CA LEU A 443 3.55 -17.68 -3.79
C LEU A 443 2.73 -18.48 -4.82
N HIS A 444 3.34 -19.41 -5.55
CA HIS A 444 2.66 -20.25 -6.54
C HIS A 444 1.55 -21.10 -5.89
N SER A 445 1.83 -21.73 -4.75
CA SER A 445 0.82 -22.50 -4.01
C SER A 445 -0.29 -21.62 -3.42
N THR A 446 -0.03 -20.34 -3.18
CA THR A 446 -1.08 -19.39 -2.73
C THR A 446 -2.00 -19.02 -3.89
N LEU A 447 -1.49 -18.84 -5.11
CA LEU A 447 -2.33 -18.68 -6.29
C LEU A 447 -3.07 -19.98 -6.66
N GLU A 448 -2.47 -21.14 -6.46
CA GLU A 448 -3.11 -22.45 -6.61
C GLU A 448 -4.30 -22.60 -5.63
N GLU A 449 -4.12 -22.27 -4.36
CA GLU A 449 -5.20 -22.25 -3.37
C GLU A 449 -6.27 -21.17 -3.71
N MET A 450 -5.89 -19.97 -4.15
CA MET A 450 -6.85 -18.97 -4.63
C MET A 450 -7.71 -19.52 -5.79
N VAL A 451 -7.12 -20.24 -6.75
CA VAL A 451 -7.85 -20.84 -7.88
C VAL A 451 -8.77 -21.98 -7.42
N GLU A 452 -8.35 -22.80 -6.46
CA GLU A 452 -9.20 -23.87 -5.89
C GLU A 452 -10.36 -23.31 -5.03
N ARG A 453 -10.11 -22.27 -4.24
CA ARG A 453 -11.04 -21.80 -3.19
C ARG A 453 -11.93 -20.62 -3.62
N VAL A 454 -11.51 -19.83 -4.61
CA VAL A 454 -12.26 -18.68 -5.15
C VAL A 454 -12.74 -18.93 -6.59
N GLY A 455 -12.00 -19.73 -7.36
CA GLY A 455 -12.26 -19.97 -8.78
C GLY A 455 -11.72 -18.84 -9.68
N PRO A 456 -11.14 -19.17 -10.85
CA PRO A 456 -10.42 -18.18 -11.67
C PRO A 456 -11.33 -17.09 -12.25
N ASN A 457 -12.63 -17.36 -12.38
CA ASN A 457 -13.63 -16.38 -12.83
C ASN A 457 -13.97 -15.31 -11.78
N GLN A 458 -13.55 -15.47 -10.52
CA GLN A 458 -13.67 -14.47 -9.46
C GLN A 458 -12.30 -13.86 -9.07
N LEU A 459 -11.23 -14.23 -9.79
CA LEU A 459 -9.89 -13.68 -9.61
C LEU A 459 -9.54 -12.66 -10.69
N MET A 460 -8.84 -11.59 -10.30
CA MET A 460 -8.40 -10.50 -11.18
C MET A 460 -6.92 -10.20 -10.96
N TRP A 461 -6.10 -10.21 -12.01
CA TRP A 461 -4.73 -9.72 -11.91
C TRP A 461 -4.73 -8.19 -11.71
N GLY A 462 -4.02 -7.73 -10.69
CA GLY A 462 -3.84 -6.32 -10.36
C GLY A 462 -2.43 -6.10 -9.83
N THR A 463 -1.84 -4.93 -10.06
CA THR A 463 -0.41 -4.73 -9.74
C THR A 463 -0.09 -3.74 -8.63
N ASP A 464 -0.97 -2.79 -8.31
CA ASP A 464 -0.65 -1.59 -7.50
C ASP A 464 0.43 -0.73 -8.20
N MET A 465 0.50 -0.69 -9.54
CA MET A 465 1.46 0.19 -10.25
C MET A 465 1.24 1.66 -9.90
N PRO A 466 2.30 2.46 -9.63
CA PRO A 466 3.71 2.16 -9.87
C PRO A 466 4.43 1.44 -8.72
N PHE A 467 3.77 1.23 -7.57
CA PHE A 467 4.39 0.77 -6.32
C PHE A 467 5.10 -0.58 -6.43
N GLN A 468 4.61 -1.47 -7.30
CA GLN A 468 5.22 -2.76 -7.62
C GLN A 468 6.64 -2.68 -8.19
N ASN A 469 7.02 -1.59 -8.87
CA ASN A 469 8.34 -1.43 -9.47
C ASN A 469 9.49 -1.43 -8.44
N ARG A 470 9.18 -1.40 -7.13
CA ARG A 470 10.13 -1.69 -6.03
C ARG A 470 10.68 -3.13 -6.07
N PHE A 471 9.92 -4.10 -6.60
CA PHE A 471 10.22 -5.54 -6.51
C PHE A 471 10.34 -6.22 -7.87
N CYS A 472 9.51 -5.84 -8.85
CA CYS A 472 9.64 -6.31 -10.22
C CYS A 472 9.05 -5.33 -11.23
N THR A 473 9.58 -5.33 -12.46
CA THR A 473 8.99 -4.57 -13.56
C THR A 473 7.55 -5.03 -13.87
N TYR A 474 6.75 -4.15 -14.44
CA TYR A 474 5.35 -4.44 -14.82
C TYR A 474 5.21 -5.73 -15.65
N ARG A 475 6.08 -5.94 -16.66
CA ARG A 475 6.12 -7.20 -17.44
C ARG A 475 6.44 -8.42 -16.56
N GLN A 476 7.32 -8.32 -15.57
CA GLN A 476 7.59 -9.45 -14.66
C GLN A 476 6.36 -9.82 -13.82
N SER A 477 5.48 -8.87 -13.53
CA SER A 477 4.21 -9.13 -12.84
C SER A 477 3.18 -9.89 -13.70
N ARG A 478 3.25 -9.77 -15.03
CA ARG A 478 2.58 -10.73 -15.92
C ARG A 478 3.31 -12.05 -15.97
N ASP A 479 4.62 -12.02 -16.21
CA ASP A 479 5.42 -13.20 -16.51
C ASP A 479 5.35 -14.26 -15.41
N TRP A 480 5.33 -13.90 -14.12
CA TRP A 480 5.26 -14.92 -13.05
C TRP A 480 3.98 -15.76 -13.13
N ILE A 481 2.84 -15.17 -13.48
CA ILE A 481 1.59 -15.92 -13.76
C ILE A 481 1.72 -16.63 -15.12
N GLU A 482 1.93 -15.88 -16.20
CA GLU A 482 1.80 -16.40 -17.57
C GLU A 482 2.83 -17.46 -17.96
N LYS A 483 4.02 -17.44 -17.34
CA LYS A 483 5.18 -18.26 -17.74
C LYS A 483 5.73 -19.16 -16.62
N HIS A 484 5.41 -18.89 -15.34
CA HIS A 484 5.94 -19.68 -14.21
C HIS A 484 4.85 -20.42 -13.41
N CYS A 485 3.60 -19.96 -13.39
CA CYS A 485 2.46 -20.67 -12.77
C CYS A 485 1.87 -21.75 -13.70
N ALA A 486 2.69 -22.73 -14.09
CA ALA A 486 2.36 -23.77 -15.07
C ALA A 486 1.28 -24.79 -14.64
N PHE A 487 0.68 -24.61 -13.45
CA PHE A 487 -0.51 -25.34 -13.00
C PHE A 487 -1.82 -24.74 -13.54
N LEU A 488 -1.80 -23.47 -13.96
CA LEU A 488 -2.94 -22.81 -14.58
C LEU A 488 -3.19 -23.38 -15.98
N ASP A 489 -4.41 -23.83 -16.25
CA ASP A 489 -4.84 -24.05 -17.62
C ASP A 489 -5.07 -22.72 -18.36
N GLU A 490 -5.23 -22.81 -19.69
CA GLU A 490 -5.40 -21.63 -20.54
C GLU A 490 -6.63 -20.81 -20.12
N THR A 491 -7.78 -21.46 -19.94
CA THR A 491 -9.04 -20.83 -19.50
C THR A 491 -8.87 -20.04 -18.20
N SER A 492 -8.25 -20.65 -17.18
CA SER A 492 -8.04 -20.05 -15.87
C SER A 492 -7.12 -18.85 -15.93
N ARG A 493 -5.99 -18.98 -16.65
CA ARG A 493 -5.05 -17.88 -16.89
C ARG A 493 -5.71 -16.71 -17.62
N LEU A 494 -6.50 -16.99 -18.65
CA LEU A 494 -7.17 -15.97 -19.46
C LEU A 494 -8.28 -15.23 -18.67
N ALA A 495 -9.00 -15.92 -17.78
CA ALA A 495 -9.91 -15.27 -16.83
C ALA A 495 -9.16 -14.33 -15.87
N ILE A 496 -8.12 -14.82 -15.19
CA ILE A 496 -7.32 -14.05 -14.23
C ILE A 496 -6.67 -12.81 -14.87
N MET A 497 -6.03 -12.96 -16.03
CA MET A 497 -5.25 -11.90 -16.69
C MET A 497 -6.09 -10.81 -17.40
N GLY A 498 -7.42 -10.92 -17.36
CA GLY A 498 -8.30 -9.85 -17.86
C GLY A 498 -9.76 -10.23 -18.07
N GLY A 499 -10.07 -11.50 -18.34
CA GLY A 499 -11.46 -11.94 -18.63
C GLY A 499 -12.46 -11.69 -17.49
N THR A 500 -12.02 -11.80 -16.24
CA THR A 500 -12.84 -11.44 -15.06
C THR A 500 -13.05 -9.93 -14.97
N ALA A 501 -11.99 -9.14 -15.16
CA ALA A 501 -12.05 -7.68 -15.09
C ALA A 501 -12.94 -7.08 -16.18
N ALA A 502 -12.82 -7.59 -17.42
CA ALA A 502 -13.66 -7.18 -18.55
C ALA A 502 -15.16 -7.38 -18.26
N ARG A 503 -15.50 -8.54 -17.67
CA ARG A 503 -16.89 -8.90 -17.35
C ARG A 503 -17.53 -8.02 -16.28
N ILE A 504 -16.77 -7.53 -15.29
CA ILE A 504 -17.33 -6.66 -14.23
C ILE A 504 -17.25 -5.15 -14.56
N LEU A 505 -16.50 -4.78 -15.61
CA LEU A 505 -16.35 -3.39 -16.09
C LEU A 505 -17.08 -3.12 -17.42
N ASP A 506 -17.77 -4.13 -17.97
CA ASP A 506 -18.50 -4.14 -19.26
C ASP A 506 -17.64 -3.66 -20.45
N LEU A 507 -16.58 -4.42 -20.78
CA LEU A 507 -15.51 -4.09 -21.75
C LEU A 507 -15.40 -5.04 -22.95
#